data_AF-A0A2Y9C5V2-F1
#
_entry.id   AF-A0A2Y9C5V2-F1
#
_cell.length_a   1.000
_cell.length_b   1.000
_cell.length_c   1.000
_cell.angle_alpha   90.00
_cell.angle_beta   90.00
_cell.angle_gamma   90.00
#
_symmetry.space_group_name_H-M   'P 1'
#
loop_
_entity.id
_entity.type
_entity.pdbx_description
1 polymer ?
#
loop_
_entity_poly.entity_id
_entity_poly.type
_entity_poly.pdbx_seq_one_letter_code
_entity_poly.pdbx_strand_id
1 'polypeptide(L)'
;MKDSIKNVLINLIQEAKRDQERANKSAELVFNTINDIFNNPDLQKIPTGAENAENLEEAIACYIQYGEYDIQGIIKELETIRI
;
A
#
# COMPACT_ATOMS: atom_id res chain seq x y z
N MET A 1 27.08 27.62 10.77
CA MET A 1 25.97 27.03 11.57
C MET A 1 24.67 26.91 10.76
N LYS A 2 24.12 27.99 10.19
CA LYS A 2 22.91 27.93 9.35
C LYS A 2 23.05 27.00 8.14
N ASP A 3 24.21 27.01 7.46
CA ASP A 3 24.47 26.11 6.32
C ASP A 3 24.55 24.64 6.72
N SER A 4 25.00 24.35 7.95
CA SER A 4 25.03 22.99 8.49
C SER A 4 23.61 22.47 8.76
N ILE A 5 22.72 23.31 9.31
CA ILE A 5 21.32 22.94 9.55
C ILE A 5 20.61 22.70 8.22
N LYS A 6 20.84 23.57 7.23
CA LYS A 6 20.28 23.41 5.88
C LYS A 6 20.68 22.06 5.27
N ASN A 7 21.96 21.69 5.35
CA ASN A 7 22.44 20.42 4.79
C ASN A 7 21.85 19.21 5.52
N VAL A 8 21.71 19.26 6.84
CA VAL A 8 21.06 18.20 7.62
C VAL A 8 19.59 18.03 7.18
N LEU A 9 18.85 19.12 7.05
CA LEU A 9 17.44 19.07 6.62
C LEU A 9 17.31 18.50 5.19
N ILE A 10 18.17 18.91 4.27
CA ILE A 10 18.19 18.39 2.90
C ILE A 10 18.40 16.87 2.91
N ASN A 11 19.37 16.39 3.68
CA ASN A 11 19.68 14.96 3.75
C ASN A 11 18.49 14.17 4.33
N LEU A 12 17.90 14.63 5.43
CA LEU A 12 16.74 13.97 6.05
C LEU A 12 15.52 13.91 5.12
N ILE A 13 15.23 15.00 4.40
CA ILE A 13 14.11 15.03 3.44
C ILE A 13 14.37 14.05 2.28
N GLN A 14 15.62 13.97 1.79
CA GLN A 14 15.98 13.02 0.75
C GLN A 14 15.93 11.56 1.24
N GLU A 15 16.29 11.29 2.49
CA GLU A 15 16.14 9.97 3.11
C GLU A 15 14.67 9.56 3.20
N ALA A 16 13.82 10.43 3.74
CA ALA A 16 12.38 10.19 3.82
C ALA A 16 11.77 9.90 2.43
N LYS A 17 12.20 10.65 1.40
CA LYS A 17 11.78 10.38 0.01
C LYS A 17 12.20 8.98 -0.47
N ARG A 18 13.46 8.57 -0.21
CA ARG A 18 13.95 7.24 -0.59
C ARG A 18 13.19 6.13 0.12
N ASP A 19 12.83 6.32 1.38
CA ASP A 19 12.05 5.34 2.12
C ASP A 19 10.61 5.26 1.61
N GLN A 20 9.99 6.38 1.25
CA GLN A 20 8.69 6.38 0.58
C GLN A 20 8.75 5.67 -0.79
N GLU A 21 9.80 5.89 -1.58
CA GLU A 21 9.99 5.19 -2.86
C GLU A 21 10.13 3.66 -2.67
N ARG A 22 10.79 3.24 -1.58
CA ARG A 22 10.88 1.80 -1.22
C ARG A 22 9.54 1.24 -0.78
N ALA A 23 8.77 2.00 0.00
CA ALA A 23 7.42 1.62 0.40
C ALA A 23 6.51 1.45 -0.83
N ASN A 24 6.56 2.39 -1.78
CA ASN A 24 5.78 2.32 -3.03
C ASN A 24 6.12 1.07 -3.86
N LYS A 25 7.41 0.73 -4.00
CA LYS A 25 7.83 -0.50 -4.68
C LYS A 25 7.36 -1.76 -3.99
N SER A 26 7.33 -1.74 -2.65
CA SER A 26 6.83 -2.88 -1.86
C SER A 26 5.31 -3.02 -2.02
N ALA A 27 4.57 -1.92 -2.08
CA ALA A 27 3.14 -1.92 -2.36
C ALA A 27 2.84 -2.46 -3.76
N GLU A 28 3.59 -2.01 -4.79
CA GLU A 28 3.48 -2.53 -6.15
C GLU A 28 3.72 -4.04 -6.22
N LEU A 29 4.71 -4.55 -5.47
CA LEU A 29 4.98 -5.98 -5.39
C LEU A 29 3.80 -6.77 -4.79
N VAL A 30 3.08 -6.22 -3.81
CA VAL A 30 1.87 -6.84 -3.25
C VAL A 30 0.81 -7.00 -4.35
N PHE A 31 0.50 -5.94 -5.09
CA PHE A 31 -0.49 -5.99 -6.17
C PHE A 31 -0.08 -6.93 -7.31
N ASN A 32 1.20 -6.91 -7.72
CA ASN A 32 1.72 -7.85 -8.71
C ASN A 32 1.58 -9.30 -8.24
N THR A 33 1.89 -9.57 -6.97
CA THR A 33 1.76 -10.91 -6.39
C THR A 33 0.31 -11.36 -6.32
N ILE A 34 -0.62 -10.46 -5.99
CA ILE A 34 -2.07 -10.75 -6.02
C ILE A 34 -2.49 -11.08 -7.46
N ASN A 35 -2.04 -10.31 -8.44
CA ASN A 35 -2.31 -10.59 -9.85
C ASN A 35 -1.79 -11.97 -10.28
N ASP A 36 -0.60 -12.35 -9.83
CA ASP A 36 -0.04 -13.67 -10.16
C ASP A 36 -0.79 -14.82 -9.46
N ILE A 37 -1.13 -14.67 -8.18
CA ILE A 37 -1.80 -15.73 -7.39
C ILE A 37 -3.25 -15.95 -7.86
N PHE A 38 -3.95 -14.87 -8.18
CA PHE A 38 -5.39 -14.88 -8.44
C PHE A 38 -5.74 -14.66 -9.93
N ASN A 39 -4.80 -14.93 -10.85
CA ASN A 39 -5.00 -14.85 -12.30
C ASN A 39 -5.53 -13.48 -12.78
N ASN A 40 -4.92 -12.40 -12.29
CA ASN A 40 -5.22 -11.01 -12.60
C ASN A 40 -6.68 -10.63 -12.26
N PRO A 41 -7.06 -10.65 -10.97
CA PRO A 41 -8.41 -10.34 -10.55
C PRO A 41 -8.73 -8.85 -10.72
N ASP A 42 -10.00 -8.54 -10.97
CA ASP A 42 -10.49 -7.15 -11.00
C ASP A 42 -10.82 -6.69 -9.56
N LEU A 43 -9.80 -6.27 -8.81
CA LEU A 43 -9.92 -5.87 -7.40
C LEU A 43 -10.89 -4.70 -7.19
N GLN A 44 -11.07 -3.84 -8.19
CA GLN A 44 -12.00 -2.71 -8.14
C GLN A 44 -13.47 -3.16 -8.12
N LYS A 45 -13.76 -4.41 -8.51
CA LYS A 45 -15.11 -5.00 -8.44
C LYS A 45 -15.37 -5.80 -7.17
N ILE A 46 -14.37 -5.95 -6.30
CA ILE A 46 -14.51 -6.74 -5.08
C ILE A 46 -14.91 -5.79 -3.95
N PRO A 47 -16.08 -6.00 -3.32
CA PRO A 47 -16.53 -5.17 -2.21
C PRO A 47 -15.61 -5.36 -1.01
N THR A 48 -15.46 -4.31 -0.22
CA THR A 48 -14.67 -4.33 1.02
C THR A 48 -15.51 -3.90 2.21
N GLY A 49 -15.14 -4.37 3.41
CA GLY A 49 -15.66 -3.92 4.69
C GLY A 49 -14.91 -2.72 5.28
N ALA A 50 -13.87 -2.22 4.61
CA ALA A 50 -13.13 -1.03 5.04
C ALA A 50 -13.98 0.24 4.93
N GLU A 51 -14.04 1.05 5.99
CA GLU A 51 -14.89 2.26 6.05
C GLU A 51 -14.45 3.35 5.05
N ASN A 52 -13.14 3.45 4.80
CA ASN A 52 -12.53 4.50 3.97
C ASN A 52 -12.15 4.01 2.56
N ALA A 53 -12.77 2.94 2.07
CA ALA A 53 -12.49 2.37 0.76
C ALA A 53 -13.76 1.88 0.08
N GLU A 54 -13.84 2.06 -1.24
CA GLU A 54 -14.98 1.62 -2.04
C GLU A 54 -14.83 0.17 -2.53
N ASN A 55 -13.60 -0.34 -2.58
CA ASN A 55 -13.25 -1.64 -3.13
C ASN A 55 -11.97 -2.22 -2.49
N LEU A 56 -11.66 -3.49 -2.80
CA LEU A 56 -10.52 -4.20 -2.22
C LEU A 56 -9.16 -3.59 -2.60
N GLU A 57 -9.03 -3.00 -3.79
CA GLU A 57 -7.79 -2.30 -4.20
C GLU A 57 -7.51 -1.11 -3.28
N GLU A 58 -8.53 -0.28 -3.04
CA GLU A 58 -8.45 0.85 -2.12
C GLU A 58 -8.22 0.41 -0.67
N ALA A 59 -8.88 -0.65 -0.21
CA ALA A 59 -8.69 -1.16 1.15
C ALA A 59 -7.24 -1.61 1.40
N ILE A 60 -6.63 -2.31 0.44
CA ILE A 60 -5.22 -2.71 0.51
C ILE A 60 -4.32 -1.47 0.50
N ALA A 61 -4.60 -0.48 -0.36
CA ALA A 61 -3.83 0.76 -0.41
C ALA A 61 -3.91 1.56 0.90
N CYS A 62 -5.10 1.68 1.49
CA CYS A 62 -5.32 2.37 2.77
C CYS A 62 -4.60 1.67 3.92
N TYR A 63 -4.59 0.34 3.95
CA TYR A 63 -3.81 -0.42 4.93
C TYR A 63 -2.31 -0.17 4.81
N ILE A 64 -1.77 -0.18 3.58
CA ILE A 64 -0.34 0.03 3.35
C ILE A 64 0.09 1.47 3.66
N GLN A 65 -0.71 2.46 3.23
CA GLN A 65 -0.30 3.87 3.29
C GLN A 65 -0.65 4.55 4.62
N TYR A 66 -1.80 4.19 5.19
CA TYR A 66 -2.37 4.90 6.35
C TYR A 66 -2.52 3.99 7.58
N GLY A 67 -2.28 2.68 7.44
CA GLY A 67 -2.51 1.72 8.52
C GLY A 67 -3.99 1.56 8.85
N GLU A 68 -4.86 1.90 7.91
CA GLU A 68 -6.31 1.80 8.07
C GLU A 68 -6.81 0.41 7.68
N TYR A 69 -7.95 0.01 8.22
CA TYR A 69 -8.47 -1.35 8.11
C TYR A 69 -7.57 -2.40 8.78
N ASP A 70 -7.83 -3.69 8.56
CA ASP A 70 -7.10 -4.77 9.21
C ASP A 70 -6.68 -5.87 8.23
N ILE A 71 -5.50 -6.45 8.49
CA ILE A 71 -4.92 -7.47 7.61
C ILE A 71 -5.79 -8.74 7.53
N GLN A 72 -6.54 -9.08 8.58
CA GLN A 72 -7.39 -10.28 8.55
C GLN A 72 -8.62 -10.05 7.65
N GLY A 73 -9.19 -8.85 7.67
CA GLY A 73 -10.24 -8.39 6.76
C GLY A 73 -9.79 -8.47 5.31
N ILE A 74 -8.61 -7.94 4.99
CA ILE A 74 -8.01 -8.02 3.64
C ILE A 74 -7.83 -9.47 3.19
N ILE A 75 -7.24 -10.33 4.01
CA ILE A 75 -7.01 -11.74 3.64
C ILE A 75 -8.34 -12.45 3.39
N LYS A 76 -9.34 -12.25 4.26
CA LYS A 76 -10.67 -12.82 4.09
C LYS A 76 -11.33 -12.37 2.78
N GLU A 77 -11.16 -11.12 2.39
CA GLU A 77 -11.70 -10.59 1.13
C GLU A 77 -10.98 -11.18 -0.08
N LEU A 78 -9.66 -11.32 -0.02
CA LEU A 78 -8.87 -11.99 -1.07
C LEU A 78 -9.27 -13.47 -1.23
N GLU A 79 -9.59 -14.18 -0.13
CA GLU A 79 -10.07 -15.57 -0.18
C GLU A 79 -11.43 -15.73 -0.88
N THR A 80 -12.18 -14.64 -1.09
CA THR A 80 -13.42 -14.68 -1.89
C THR A 80 -13.15 -14.79 -3.39
N ILE A 81 -11.93 -14.47 -3.82
CA ILE A 81 -11.49 -14.59 -5.21
C ILE A 81 -11.28 -16.07 -5.51
N ARG A 82 -12.05 -16.58 -6.47
CA ARG A 82 -11.90 -17.95 -6.96
C ARG A 82 -10.77 -17.99 -7.98
N ILE A 83 -9.80 -18.89 -7.77
CA ILE A 83 -8.68 -19.17 -8.68
C ILE A 83 -9.14 -20.09 -9.81
#